data_AF-A0A183D7D9-F1
#
_entry.id   AF-A0A183D7D9-F1
#
_cell.length_a   1.000
_cell.length_b   1.000
_cell.length_c   1.000
_cell.angle_alpha   90.00
_cell.angle_beta   90.00
_cell.angle_gamma   90.00
#
_symmetry.space_group_name_H-M   'P 1'
#
loop_
_entity.id
_entity.type
_entity.pdbx_description
1 polymer ?
#
loop_
_entity_poly.entity_id
_entity_poly.type
_entity_poly.pdbx_seq_one_letter_code
_entity_poly.pdbx_strand_id
1 'polypeptide(L)'
;MTSFFSWLFTSFTNNTGRQMVGNYLEKIDPSSARSASRRALIDEFVAETLRPDGLFLLRLVQANSGDIVTCELIATLWRRFYAARIPPSYITEPLLPAKDKRMAPVIESGL
;
A
#
# COMPACT_ATOMS: atom_id res chain seq x y z
N MET A 1 5.38 12.88 -36.67
CA MET A 1 4.56 12.04 -35.78
C MET A 1 5.39 10.87 -35.25
N THR A 2 6.41 11.12 -34.43
CA THR A 2 7.33 10.07 -33.92
C THR A 2 7.74 10.32 -32.46
N SER A 3 6.90 11.02 -31.70
CA SER A 3 7.21 11.40 -30.30
C SER A 3 6.47 10.54 -29.28
N PHE A 4 5.20 10.20 -29.52
CA PHE A 4 4.42 9.41 -28.55
C PHE A 4 5.06 8.06 -28.28
N PHE A 5 5.50 7.34 -29.33
CA PHE A 5 6.10 6.02 -29.19
C PHE A 5 7.51 6.05 -28.61
N SER A 6 8.31 7.09 -28.85
CA SER A 6 9.66 7.20 -28.29
C SER A 6 9.64 7.53 -26.80
N TRP A 7 8.67 8.32 -26.34
CA TRP A 7 8.38 8.48 -24.91
C TRP A 7 7.74 7.23 -24.31
N LEU A 8 6.83 6.56 -25.02
CA LEU A 8 6.21 5.30 -24.59
C LEU A 8 7.25 4.20 -24.35
N PHE A 9 8.24 4.07 -25.25
CA PHE A 9 9.33 3.11 -25.15
C PHE A 9 10.37 3.50 -24.08
N THR A 10 10.65 4.80 -23.94
CA THR A 10 11.48 5.30 -22.82
C THR A 10 10.81 5.02 -21.47
N SER A 11 9.49 5.12 -21.40
CA SER A 11 8.70 4.81 -20.21
C SER A 11 8.73 3.31 -19.85
N PHE A 12 9.07 2.45 -20.81
CA PHE A 12 9.29 1.02 -20.60
C PHE A 12 10.61 0.72 -19.85
N THR A 13 11.49 1.70 -19.67
CA THR A 13 12.72 1.52 -18.88
C THR A 13 12.43 1.60 -17.38
N ASN A 14 12.29 0.43 -16.75
CA ASN A 14 12.03 0.24 -15.31
C ASN A 14 12.90 1.08 -14.36
N ASN A 15 14.10 1.49 -14.80
CA ASN A 15 15.08 2.18 -13.96
C ASN A 15 14.72 3.67 -13.68
N THR A 16 14.04 4.33 -14.62
CA THR A 16 13.61 5.73 -14.47
C THR A 16 12.35 5.82 -13.60
N GLY A 17 11.50 4.78 -13.66
CA GLY A 17 10.32 4.63 -12.82
C GLY A 17 10.65 4.52 -11.34
N ARG A 18 11.63 3.67 -11.01
CA ARG A 18 12.12 3.48 -9.64
C ARG A 18 12.65 4.77 -9.02
N GLN A 19 13.43 5.54 -9.77
CA GLN A 19 13.95 6.83 -9.30
C GLN A 19 12.82 7.83 -9.03
N MET A 20 11.82 7.89 -9.91
CA MET A 20 10.67 8.77 -9.72
C MET A 20 9.91 8.41 -8.45
N VAL A 21 9.52 7.14 -8.30
CA VAL A 21 8.78 6.65 -7.13
C VAL A 21 9.61 6.81 -5.85
N GLY A 22 10.92 6.55 -5.91
CA GLY A 22 11.84 6.78 -4.79
C GLY A 22 11.87 8.23 -4.31
N ASN A 23 11.97 9.18 -5.23
CA ASN A 23 11.97 10.62 -4.93
C ASN A 23 10.63 11.11 -4.36
N TYR A 24 9.51 10.58 -4.86
CA TYR A 24 8.19 10.91 -4.31
C TYR A 24 8.00 10.32 -2.92
N LEU A 25 8.46 9.08 -2.70
CA LEU A 25 8.36 8.42 -1.41
C LEU A 25 9.22 9.07 -0.33
N GLU A 26 10.34 9.69 -0.70
CA GLU A 26 11.15 10.49 0.21
C GLU A 26 10.39 11.72 0.73
N LYS A 27 9.56 12.32 -0.13
CA LYS A 27 8.69 13.44 0.25
C LYS A 27 7.50 13.02 1.11
N ILE A 28 6.96 11.83 0.87
CA ILE A 28 5.74 11.34 1.54
C ILE A 28 6.05 10.76 2.94
N ASP A 29 7.16 10.03 3.07
CA ASP A 29 7.59 9.45 4.34
C ASP A 29 9.12 9.53 4.51
N PRO A 30 9.60 10.58 5.22
CA PRO A 30 11.02 10.76 5.49
C PRO A 30 11.55 9.80 6.58
N SER A 31 10.67 9.20 7.40
CA SER A 31 11.06 8.35 8.52
C SER A 31 11.56 6.96 8.08
N SER A 32 11.12 6.49 6.90
CA SER A 32 11.55 5.22 6.30
C SER A 32 12.84 5.31 5.48
N ALA A 33 13.46 6.48 5.32
CA ALA A 33 14.51 6.76 4.33
C ALA A 33 15.88 6.08 4.55
N ARG A 34 16.14 5.46 5.71
CA ARG A 34 17.50 5.00 6.10
C ARG A 34 17.76 3.49 5.99
N SER A 35 16.77 2.66 5.65
CA SER A 35 16.92 1.18 5.73
C SER A 35 17.08 0.50 4.36
N ALA A 36 17.96 -0.50 4.25
CA ALA A 36 18.05 -1.38 3.08
C ALA A 36 16.72 -2.09 2.77
N SER A 37 15.89 -2.30 3.78
CA SER A 37 14.52 -2.82 3.68
C SER A 37 13.61 -1.91 2.84
N ARG A 38 13.85 -0.59 2.80
CA ARG A 38 13.07 0.36 1.98
C ARG A 38 13.22 0.08 0.50
N ARG A 39 14.44 -0.18 0.02
CA ARG A 39 14.66 -0.46 -1.42
C ARG A 39 13.95 -1.73 -1.83
N ALA A 40 14.00 -2.78 -1.01
CA ALA A 40 13.27 -4.02 -1.27
C ALA A 40 11.75 -3.76 -1.34
N LEU A 41 11.21 -2.94 -0.43
CA LEU A 41 9.78 -2.65 -0.38
C LEU A 41 9.31 -1.71 -1.50
N ILE A 42 10.15 -0.76 -1.93
CA ILE A 42 9.91 0.05 -3.13
C ILE A 42 9.96 -0.83 -4.37
N ASP A 43 10.91 -1.75 -4.44
CA ASP A 43 11.05 -2.67 -5.56
C ASP A 43 9.84 -3.59 -5.68
N GLU A 44 9.33 -4.06 -4.55
CA GLU A 44 8.11 -4.87 -4.44
C GLU A 44 6.88 -4.04 -4.80
N PHE A 45 6.76 -2.80 -4.33
CA PHE A 45 5.69 -1.89 -4.74
C PHE A 45 5.68 -1.65 -6.25
N VAL A 46 6.86 -1.38 -6.82
CA VAL A 46 7.01 -1.18 -8.26
C VAL A 46 6.68 -2.45 -9.03
N ALA A 47 7.14 -3.62 -8.57
CA ALA A 47 6.93 -4.90 -9.26
C ALA A 47 5.49 -5.41 -9.15
N GLU A 48 4.86 -5.29 -7.98
CA GLU A 48 3.54 -5.88 -7.73
C GLU A 48 2.38 -4.92 -8.00
N THR A 49 2.51 -3.66 -7.54
CA THR A 49 1.41 -2.68 -7.58
C THR A 49 1.42 -1.87 -8.87
N LEU A 50 2.58 -1.35 -9.25
CA LEU A 50 2.66 -0.50 -10.44
C LEU A 50 2.80 -1.33 -11.71
N ARG A 51 3.74 -2.29 -11.74
CA ARG A 51 4.11 -3.02 -12.96
C ARG A 51 4.56 -2.03 -14.08
N PRO A 52 5.04 -2.51 -15.24
CA PRO A 52 5.41 -1.61 -16.34
C PRO A 52 4.24 -0.71 -16.78
N ASP A 53 3.02 -1.25 -16.81
CA ASP A 53 1.82 -0.53 -17.27
C ASP A 53 1.39 0.59 -16.31
N GLY A 54 1.38 0.35 -15.00
CA GLY A 54 1.03 1.38 -14.02
C GLY A 54 2.10 2.46 -13.88
N LEU A 55 3.37 2.12 -14.13
CA LEU A 55 4.44 3.11 -14.28
C LEU A 55 4.21 4.03 -15.48
N PHE A 56 3.80 3.48 -16.61
CA PHE A 56 3.39 4.28 -17.77
C PHE A 56 2.20 5.18 -17.45
N LEU A 57 1.16 4.66 -16.79
CA LEU A 57 0.01 5.48 -16.38
C LEU A 57 0.40 6.61 -15.43
N LEU A 58 1.29 6.35 -14.46
CA LEU A 58 1.80 7.41 -13.58
C LEU A 58 2.53 8.51 -14.36
N ARG A 59 3.31 8.16 -15.38
CA ARG A 59 3.98 9.12 -16.26
C ARG A 59 2.99 9.91 -17.11
N LEU A 60 1.94 9.25 -17.60
CA LEU A 60 0.88 9.91 -18.35
C LEU A 60 0.14 10.93 -17.46
N VAL A 61 -0.19 10.55 -16.23
CA VAL A 61 -0.81 11.46 -15.26
C VAL A 61 0.13 12.63 -14.95
N GLN A 62 1.42 12.38 -14.74
CA GLN A 62 2.40 13.44 -14.51
C GLN A 62 2.46 14.44 -15.66
N ALA A 63 2.47 13.95 -16.90
CA ALA A 63 2.53 14.79 -18.09
C ALA A 63 1.26 15.65 -18.28
N ASN A 64 0.09 15.16 -17.86
CA ASN A 64 -1.19 15.84 -18.07
C ASN A 64 -1.68 16.65 -16.86
N SER A 65 -1.24 16.32 -15.65
CA SER A 65 -1.79 16.87 -14.39
C SER A 65 -0.72 17.46 -13.47
N GLY A 66 0.55 17.34 -13.83
CA GLY A 66 1.67 17.89 -13.08
C GLY A 66 2.01 17.10 -11.80
N ASP A 67 3.06 17.54 -11.12
CA ASP A 67 3.70 16.78 -10.04
C ASP A 67 2.87 16.66 -8.77
N ILE A 68 2.00 17.64 -8.45
CA ILE A 68 1.19 17.62 -7.22
C ILE A 68 0.20 16.46 -7.26
N VAL A 69 -0.56 16.34 -8.36
CA VAL A 69 -1.55 15.28 -8.55
C VAL A 69 -0.87 13.90 -8.60
N THR A 70 0.26 13.80 -9.30
CA THR A 70 1.05 12.55 -9.34
C THR A 70 1.58 12.16 -7.97
N CYS A 71 2.06 13.12 -7.17
CA CYS A 71 2.52 12.87 -5.81
C CYS A 71 1.41 12.27 -4.95
N GLU A 72 0.22 12.87 -4.97
CA GLU A 72 -0.92 12.40 -4.18
C GLU A 72 -1.41 11.01 -4.62
N LEU A 73 -1.38 10.75 -5.93
CA LEU A 73 -1.70 9.44 -6.49
C LEU A 73 -0.72 8.36 -6.00
N ILE A 74 0.59 8.62 -6.11
CA ILE A 74 1.63 7.70 -5.61
C ILE A 74 1.49 7.48 -4.10
N ALA A 75 1.23 8.53 -3.33
CA ALA A 75 1.00 8.44 -1.88
C ALA A 75 -0.22 7.58 -1.54
N THR A 76 -1.28 7.67 -2.33
CA THR A 76 -2.50 6.88 -2.13
C THR A 76 -2.26 5.41 -2.47
N LEU A 77 -1.57 5.12 -3.59
CA LEU A 77 -1.20 3.75 -3.96
C LEU A 77 -0.26 3.12 -2.93
N TRP A 78 0.71 3.88 -2.43
CA TRP A 78 1.63 3.43 -1.39
C TRP A 78 0.90 3.07 -0.10
N ARG A 79 0.03 3.96 0.40
CA ARG A 79 -0.77 3.67 1.62
C ARG A 79 -1.63 2.42 1.46
N ARG A 80 -2.24 2.22 0.29
CA ARG A 80 -3.01 1.00 -0.01
C ARG A 80 -2.14 -0.26 -0.02
N PHE A 81 -0.96 -0.17 -0.63
CA PHE A 81 0.03 -1.26 -0.65
C PHE A 81 0.49 -1.66 0.77
N TYR A 82 0.70 -0.68 1.66
CA TYR A 82 1.00 -0.95 3.07
C TYR A 82 -0.19 -1.53 3.83
N ALA A 83 -1.37 -0.94 3.67
CA ALA A 83 -2.58 -1.42 4.35
C ALA A 83 -2.94 -2.85 3.95
N ALA A 84 -2.67 -3.26 2.70
CA ALA A 84 -2.87 -4.65 2.27
C ALA A 84 -1.86 -5.63 2.91
N ARG A 85 -0.69 -5.14 3.33
CA ARG A 85 0.36 -5.95 3.98
C ARG A 85 0.24 -6.00 5.49
N ILE A 86 -0.35 -4.97 6.09
CA ILE A 86 -0.68 -4.96 7.51
C ILE A 86 -1.97 -5.78 7.64
N PRO A 87 -1.93 -7.00 8.22
CA PRO A 87 -3.17 -7.73 8.48
C PRO A 87 -4.10 -6.83 9.30
N PRO A 88 -5.43 -6.85 9.07
CA PRO A 88 -6.35 -6.14 9.94
C PRO A 88 -6.05 -6.61 11.35
N SER A 89 -5.47 -5.71 12.17
CA SER A 89 -5.19 -6.00 13.57
C SER A 89 -6.52 -6.46 14.14
N TYR A 90 -6.57 -7.73 14.57
CA TYR A 90 -7.79 -8.37 15.04
C TYR A 90 -8.58 -7.36 15.86
N ILE A 91 -9.85 -7.20 15.50
CA ILE A 91 -10.88 -6.71 16.40
C ILE A 91 -10.52 -7.32 17.76
N THR A 92 -9.96 -6.52 18.67
CA THR A 92 -9.92 -6.91 20.06
C THR A 92 -11.36 -6.72 20.45
N GLU A 93 -12.14 -7.77 20.21
CA GLU A 93 -13.46 -7.91 20.79
C GLU A 93 -13.25 -7.50 22.25
N PRO A 94 -13.90 -6.42 22.74
CA PRO A 94 -13.77 -6.07 24.13
C PRO A 94 -14.15 -7.33 24.89
N LEU A 95 -13.16 -7.95 25.53
CA LEU A 95 -13.32 -9.23 26.21
C LEU A 95 -14.48 -9.05 27.18
N LEU A 96 -15.68 -9.49 26.77
CA LEU A 96 -16.79 -9.60 27.69
C LEU A 96 -16.27 -10.52 28.78
N PRO A 97 -16.12 -10.04 30.01
CA PRO A 97 -15.54 -10.87 31.06
C PRO A 97 -16.46 -12.07 31.19
N ALA A 98 -15.94 -13.25 30.86
CA ALA A 98 -16.62 -14.51 31.02
C ALA A 98 -17.01 -14.68 32.50
N LYS A 99 -18.26 -14.34 32.82
CA LYS A 99 -18.88 -14.54 34.13
C LYS A 99 -20.40 -14.49 33.87
N ASP A 100 -21.15 -15.57 34.03
CA ASP A 100 -21.31 -16.27 35.28
C ASP A 100 -21.87 -17.69 35.04
N LYS A 101 -21.16 -18.73 35.51
CA LYS A 101 -21.70 -20.08 35.68
C LYS A 101 -22.58 -20.11 36.94
N ARG A 102 -23.81 -19.61 36.89
CA ARG A 102 -24.87 -19.91 37.87
C ARG A 102 -26.22 -19.95 37.19
N MET A 103 -26.52 -21.07 36.56
CA MET A 103 -27.89 -21.52 36.35
C MET A 103 -27.85 -22.99 35.92
N ALA A 104 -27.69 -23.86 36.91
CA ALA A 104 -28.17 -25.24 36.81
C ALA A 104 -29.41 -25.32 37.70
N PRO A 105 -30.61 -25.60 37.18
CA PRO A 105 -31.70 -26.02 38.03
C PRO A 105 -31.38 -27.45 38.50
N VAL A 106 -31.03 -27.58 39.77
CA VAL A 106 -31.16 -28.85 40.50
C VAL A 106 -32.66 -29.11 40.61
N ILE A 107 -33.19 -29.99 39.76
CA ILE A 107 -34.51 -30.59 40.00
C ILE A 107 -34.25 -31.78 40.92
N GLU A 108 -34.53 -31.55 42.20
CA GLU A 108 -34.55 -32.55 43.25
C GLU A 108 -35.78 -33.45 43.02
N SER A 109 -35.54 -34.73 42.77
CA SER A 109 -36.53 -35.80 42.81
C SER A 109 -36.65 -36.30 44.25
N GLY A 110 -37.84 -36.18 44.87
CA GLY A 110 -38.08 -36.80 46.18
C GLY A 110 -39.44 -36.47 46.81
N LEU A 111 -40.32 -37.48 46.78
CA LEU A 111 -41.60 -37.70 47.49
C LEU A 111 -42.82 -36.84 47.13
#